data_AF-A0A2A5M8N5-F1
#
_entry.id   AF-A0A2A5M8N5-F1
#
_cell.length_a   1.000
_cell.length_b   1.000
_cell.length_c   1.000
_cell.angle_alpha   90.00
_cell.angle_beta   90.00
_cell.angle_gamma   90.00
#
_symmetry.space_group_name_H-M   'P 1'
#
loop_
_entity.id
_entity.type
_entity.pdbx_description
1 polymer ?
#
loop_
_entity_poly.entity_id
_entity_poly.type
_entity_poly.pdbx_seq_one_letter_code
_entity_poly.pdbx_strand_id
1 'polypeptide(L)'
;GKGASGNESGILSSLILKPKVNLGEFSELSFIEASRFYRQILDLEFKGVVEFAHNDLMQERFDTQRENVLFKISKNQAFLEEGGVIFPKNLVKNLFEKSKACIYFNHEFQAYKFENECFTLKFKNDIVKSDYAVLIYAMGADTKDFVFYDEMKLSKVRGQVTHLKPFLDSPFPLSSKAYICPIKDDLQVIGASYDRLDTSLESKEEDDKQNIENIAEFIDKNTKLEIIGSKVGFRSYSSDRFMIVGNAYDEVFYKEEYKALLWTKNKEQKPAKMSCNLYFNFAHGSRGF
;
A
#
# COMPACT_ATOMS: atom_id res chain seq x y z
N GLY A 1 2.89 12.22 -6.74
CA GLY A 1 3.45 11.18 -5.86
C GLY A 1 4.78 11.59 -5.25
N LYS A 2 4.79 12.53 -4.28
CA LYS A 2 6.00 12.78 -3.45
C LYS A 2 6.10 11.78 -2.27
N GLY A 3 4.97 11.22 -1.82
CA GLY A 3 4.93 10.15 -0.81
C GLY A 3 5.22 8.74 -1.36
N ALA A 4 4.65 7.72 -0.72
CA ALA A 4 4.86 6.30 -1.05
C ALA A 4 4.37 5.91 -2.47
N SER A 5 3.31 6.54 -2.96
CA SER A 5 2.75 6.33 -4.31
C SER A 5 3.58 6.98 -5.42
N GLY A 6 4.88 7.14 -5.21
CA GLY A 6 5.79 7.91 -6.05
C GLY A 6 6.90 7.10 -6.70
N ASN A 7 6.85 5.77 -6.66
CA ASN A 7 7.87 4.94 -7.30
C ASN A 7 7.78 5.04 -8.83
N GLU A 8 8.92 4.84 -9.50
CA GLU A 8 8.98 4.83 -10.96
C GLU A 8 8.25 3.62 -11.54
N SER A 9 8.44 2.46 -10.91
CA SER A 9 7.77 1.19 -11.22
C SER A 9 7.34 0.51 -9.92
N GLY A 10 6.30 -0.31 -10.02
CA GLY A 10 5.78 -1.15 -8.94
C GLY A 10 5.09 -2.38 -9.51
N ILE A 11 4.52 -3.21 -8.63
CA ILE A 11 3.87 -4.46 -9.01
C ILE A 11 2.42 -4.44 -8.51
N LEU A 12 1.50 -4.75 -9.42
CA LEU A 12 0.13 -5.15 -9.10
C LEU A 12 0.10 -6.67 -8.97
N SER A 13 -0.16 -7.16 -7.75
CA SER A 13 -0.19 -8.59 -7.40
C SER A 13 -1.06 -8.81 -6.16
N SER A 14 -1.49 -10.05 -5.94
CA SER A 14 -2.20 -10.46 -4.72
C SER A 14 -1.25 -11.05 -3.67
N LEU A 15 -1.68 -11.07 -2.40
CA LEU A 15 -1.00 -11.86 -1.36
C LEU A 15 -1.37 -13.34 -1.53
N ILE A 16 -0.36 -14.19 -1.63
CA ILE A 16 -0.57 -15.65 -1.59
C ILE A 16 -0.44 -16.10 -0.13
N LEU A 17 -1.58 -16.27 0.55
CA LEU A 17 -1.68 -16.77 1.92
C LEU A 17 -2.40 -18.13 1.95
N LYS A 18 -2.52 -18.74 3.14
CA LYS A 18 -3.33 -19.96 3.30
C LYS A 18 -4.80 -19.65 2.93
N PRO A 19 -5.54 -20.60 2.34
CA PRO A 19 -6.97 -20.45 2.08
C PRO A 19 -7.75 -20.06 3.34
N LYS A 20 -8.85 -19.32 3.18
CA LYS A 20 -9.76 -18.89 4.26
C LYS A 20 -9.15 -17.93 5.29
N VAL A 21 -7.97 -17.38 5.00
CA VAL A 21 -7.44 -16.26 5.77
C VAL A 21 -8.05 -14.98 5.22
N ASN A 22 -8.78 -14.23 6.06
CA ASN A 22 -9.48 -13.01 5.65
C ASN A 22 -8.59 -12.02 4.88
N LEU A 23 -7.31 -11.87 5.27
CA LEU A 23 -6.38 -10.97 4.58
C LEU A 23 -6.03 -11.46 3.17
N GLY A 24 -5.94 -12.78 2.98
CA GLY A 24 -5.70 -13.40 1.68
C GLY A 24 -6.89 -13.20 0.76
N GLU A 25 -8.08 -13.56 1.22
CA GLU A 25 -9.34 -13.38 0.46
C GLU A 25 -9.57 -11.90 0.11
N PHE A 26 -9.36 -11.00 1.08
CA PHE A 26 -9.44 -9.56 0.83
C PHE A 26 -8.44 -9.10 -0.23
N SER A 27 -7.18 -9.58 -0.18
CA SER A 27 -6.16 -9.23 -1.16
C SER A 27 -6.49 -9.77 -2.55
N GLU A 28 -7.03 -10.98 -2.65
CA GLU A 28 -7.44 -11.61 -3.91
C GLU A 28 -8.58 -10.83 -4.58
N LEU A 29 -9.62 -10.51 -3.82
CA LEU A 29 -10.76 -9.72 -4.30
C LEU A 29 -10.34 -8.30 -4.69
N SER A 30 -9.49 -7.66 -3.88
CA SER A 30 -8.97 -6.32 -4.17
C SER A 30 -8.11 -6.31 -5.43
N PHE A 31 -7.29 -7.34 -5.65
CA PHE A 31 -6.47 -7.48 -6.85
C PHE A 31 -7.32 -7.64 -8.12
N ILE A 32 -8.36 -8.48 -8.09
CA ILE A 32 -9.29 -8.64 -9.21
C ILE A 32 -9.93 -7.28 -9.55
N GLU A 33 -10.43 -6.58 -8.52
CA GLU A 33 -11.07 -5.29 -8.71
C GLU A 33 -10.10 -4.24 -9.24
N ALA A 34 -8.89 -4.17 -8.68
CA ALA A 34 -7.86 -3.23 -9.12
C ALA A 34 -7.44 -3.48 -10.57
N SER A 35 -7.21 -4.73 -10.96
CA SER A 35 -6.88 -5.09 -12.33
C SER A 35 -7.99 -4.68 -13.30
N ARG A 36 -9.24 -5.05 -12.99
CA ARG A 36 -10.42 -4.65 -13.77
C ARG A 36 -10.54 -3.13 -13.88
N PHE A 37 -10.43 -2.43 -12.75
CA PHE A 37 -10.56 -0.98 -12.67
C PHE A 37 -9.50 -0.29 -13.52
N TYR A 38 -8.23 -0.67 -13.42
CA TYR A 38 -7.17 -0.03 -14.22
C TYR A 38 -7.29 -0.35 -15.71
N ARG A 39 -7.68 -1.58 -16.09
CA ARG A 39 -7.98 -1.92 -17.50
C ARG A 39 -9.10 -1.04 -18.05
N GLN A 40 -10.19 -0.88 -17.30
CA GLN A 40 -11.36 -0.14 -17.77
C GLN A 40 -11.20 1.39 -17.73
N ILE A 41 -10.58 1.91 -16.67
CA ILE A 41 -10.52 3.35 -16.42
C ILE A 41 -9.28 3.98 -17.04
N LEU A 42 -8.18 3.24 -17.14
CA LEU A 42 -6.88 3.75 -17.60
C LEU A 42 -6.33 3.02 -18.82
N ASP A 43 -7.09 2.07 -19.40
CA ASP A 43 -6.69 1.29 -20.57
C ASP A 43 -5.34 0.58 -20.38
N LEU A 44 -5.04 0.12 -19.16
CA LEU A 44 -3.80 -0.59 -18.87
C LEU A 44 -3.86 -2.03 -19.37
N GLU A 45 -2.75 -2.51 -19.90
CA GLU A 45 -2.56 -3.92 -20.27
C GLU A 45 -1.61 -4.60 -19.30
N PHE A 46 -2.12 -5.58 -18.56
CA PHE A 46 -1.32 -6.43 -17.70
C PHE A 46 -0.88 -7.70 -18.44
N LYS A 47 0.41 -8.02 -18.33
CA LYS A 47 1.06 -9.17 -18.95
C LYS A 47 1.28 -10.34 -17.99
N GLY A 48 1.04 -10.13 -16.71
CA GLY A 48 1.28 -11.08 -15.64
C GLY A 48 2.42 -10.68 -14.71
N VAL A 49 2.45 -11.30 -13.54
CA VAL A 49 3.51 -11.23 -12.52
C VAL A 49 3.90 -12.64 -12.08
N VAL A 50 5.19 -12.84 -11.82
CA VAL A 50 5.71 -14.11 -11.28
C VAL A 50 6.14 -13.92 -9.83
N GLU A 51 5.56 -14.70 -8.93
CA GLU A 51 5.94 -14.77 -7.53
C GLU A 51 6.74 -16.07 -7.29
N PHE A 52 7.88 -15.98 -6.61
CA PHE A 52 8.76 -17.09 -6.28
C PHE A 52 8.74 -17.37 -4.78
N ALA A 53 8.61 -18.65 -4.42
CA ALA A 53 8.78 -19.09 -3.04
C ALA A 53 10.27 -19.09 -2.67
N HIS A 54 10.68 -18.19 -1.76
CA HIS A 54 12.05 -18.06 -1.25
C HIS A 54 12.30 -18.75 0.10
N ASN A 55 11.28 -19.37 0.67
CA ASN A 55 11.38 -20.17 1.89
C ASN A 55 10.25 -21.20 1.95
N ASP A 56 10.41 -22.17 2.85
CA ASP A 56 9.48 -23.30 3.00
C ASP A 56 8.06 -22.85 3.35
N LEU A 57 7.91 -21.76 4.12
CA LEU A 57 6.59 -21.23 4.49
C LEU A 57 5.85 -20.65 3.28
N MET A 58 6.56 -20.00 2.35
CA MET A 58 5.97 -19.51 1.12
C MET A 58 5.65 -20.67 0.16
N GLN A 59 6.50 -21.69 0.12
CA GLN A 59 6.23 -22.92 -0.62
C GLN A 59 4.98 -23.63 -0.10
N GLU A 60 4.82 -23.76 1.22
CA GLU A 60 3.61 -24.32 1.84
C GLU A 60 2.36 -23.55 1.41
N ARG A 61 2.43 -22.20 1.39
CA ARG A 61 1.31 -21.37 0.92
C ARG A 61 0.98 -21.63 -0.54
N PHE A 62 1.99 -21.74 -1.39
CA PHE A 62 1.79 -22.05 -2.81
C PHE A 62 1.11 -23.42 -2.96
N ASP A 63 1.59 -24.43 -2.24
CA ASP A 63 1.01 -25.77 -2.30
C ASP A 63 -0.46 -25.80 -1.85
N THR A 64 -0.82 -25.00 -0.83
CA THR A 64 -2.22 -24.88 -0.38
C THR A 64 -3.14 -24.12 -1.35
N GLN A 65 -2.58 -23.44 -2.36
CA GLN A 65 -3.32 -22.58 -3.28
C GLN A 65 -3.34 -23.12 -4.72
N ARG A 66 -2.92 -24.37 -4.95
CA ARG A 66 -2.84 -24.99 -6.29
C ARG A 66 -4.17 -25.05 -7.05
N GLU A 67 -5.27 -25.17 -6.32
CA GLU A 67 -6.62 -25.20 -6.88
C GLU A 67 -7.25 -23.80 -7.04
N ASN A 68 -6.53 -22.74 -6.64
CA ASN A 68 -7.01 -21.37 -6.79
C ASN A 68 -6.82 -20.90 -8.23
N VAL A 69 -7.91 -20.47 -8.87
CA VAL A 69 -7.94 -20.03 -10.27
C VAL A 69 -7.08 -18.79 -10.54
N LEU A 70 -6.77 -17.98 -9.53
CA LEU A 70 -5.94 -16.79 -9.67
C LEU A 70 -4.45 -17.11 -9.79
N PHE A 71 -4.01 -18.25 -9.24
CA PHE A 71 -2.60 -18.59 -9.11
C PHE A 71 -2.27 -19.80 -9.98
N LYS A 72 -1.59 -19.59 -11.10
CA LYS A 72 -1.04 -20.70 -11.89
C LYS A 72 0.27 -21.15 -11.24
N ILE A 73 0.17 -22.14 -10.35
CA ILE A 73 1.29 -22.59 -9.51
C ILE A 73 2.02 -23.77 -10.16
N SER A 74 3.34 -23.64 -10.31
CA SER A 74 4.23 -24.69 -10.80
C SER A 74 5.55 -24.65 -10.04
N LYS A 75 5.91 -25.76 -9.39
CA LYS A 75 7.09 -25.87 -8.53
C LYS A 75 7.11 -24.76 -7.46
N ASN A 76 8.12 -23.88 -7.50
CA ASN A 76 8.30 -22.76 -6.60
C ASN A 76 7.80 -21.43 -7.17
N GLN A 77 7.01 -21.44 -8.24
CA GLN A 77 6.50 -20.25 -8.92
C GLN A 77 4.97 -20.21 -8.89
N ALA A 78 4.42 -19.01 -8.72
CA ALA A 78 3.03 -18.70 -8.94
C ALA A 78 2.92 -17.57 -9.96
N PHE A 79 2.20 -17.80 -11.06
CA PHE A 79 1.95 -16.79 -12.06
C PHE A 79 0.52 -16.26 -11.94
N LEU A 80 0.39 -14.93 -11.85
CA LEU A 80 -0.90 -14.23 -11.85
C LEU A 80 -1.01 -13.46 -13.18
N GLU A 81 -1.88 -13.93 -14.07
CA GLU A 81 -2.04 -13.38 -15.42
C GLU A 81 -2.57 -11.94 -15.43
N GLU A 82 -3.47 -11.63 -14.51
CA GLU A 82 -4.12 -10.32 -14.40
C GLU A 82 -3.31 -9.28 -13.64
N GLY A 83 -2.09 -9.63 -13.22
CA GLY A 83 -1.16 -8.75 -12.51
C GLY A 83 -0.04 -8.26 -13.41
N GLY A 84 0.86 -7.45 -12.88
CA GLY A 84 1.99 -6.99 -13.68
C GLY A 84 2.64 -5.72 -13.18
N VAL A 85 3.45 -5.13 -14.03
CA VAL A 85 4.14 -3.88 -13.72
C VAL A 85 3.14 -2.72 -13.80
N ILE A 86 3.23 -1.83 -12.82
CA ILE A 86 2.53 -0.56 -12.80
C ILE A 86 3.53 0.58 -12.70
N PHE A 87 3.10 1.78 -13.08
CA PHE A 87 3.88 3.01 -12.95
C PHE A 87 3.15 3.97 -12.00
N PRO A 88 3.37 3.85 -10.67
CA PRO A 88 2.65 4.59 -9.62
C PRO A 88 2.48 6.08 -9.88
N LYS A 89 3.54 6.78 -10.31
CA LYS A 89 3.48 8.21 -10.63
C LYS A 89 2.45 8.53 -11.71
N ASN A 90 2.44 7.74 -12.78
CA ASN A 90 1.54 7.92 -13.92
C ASN A 90 0.11 7.53 -13.56
N LEU A 91 -0.07 6.41 -12.85
CA LEU A 91 -1.37 5.98 -12.32
C LEU A 91 -2.04 7.10 -11.52
N VAL A 92 -1.35 7.61 -10.48
CA VAL A 92 -1.90 8.66 -9.62
C VAL A 92 -2.22 9.92 -10.41
N LYS A 93 -1.32 10.35 -11.31
CA LYS A 93 -1.53 11.53 -12.15
C LYS A 93 -2.79 11.37 -13.00
N ASN A 94 -2.92 10.27 -13.73
CA ASN A 94 -4.02 10.03 -14.65
C ASN A 94 -5.36 9.88 -13.92
N LEU A 95 -5.37 9.25 -12.74
CA LEU A 95 -6.59 9.14 -11.91
C LEU A 95 -7.05 10.50 -11.40
N PHE A 96 -6.13 11.36 -10.97
CA PHE A 96 -6.47 12.73 -10.58
C PHE A 96 -7.05 13.52 -11.76
N GLU A 97 -6.43 13.46 -12.94
CA GLU A 97 -6.94 14.10 -14.15
C GLU A 97 -8.35 13.61 -14.51
N LYS A 98 -8.60 12.30 -14.46
CA LYS A 98 -9.93 11.72 -14.74
C LYS A 98 -10.98 12.08 -13.71
N SER A 99 -10.59 12.17 -12.43
CA SER A 99 -11.50 12.56 -11.34
C SER A 99 -12.01 14.00 -11.46
N LYS A 100 -11.27 14.86 -12.18
CA LYS A 100 -11.51 16.32 -12.24
C LYS A 100 -11.53 16.99 -10.85
N ALA A 101 -10.93 16.35 -9.85
CA ALA A 101 -10.84 16.91 -8.50
C ALA A 101 -10.03 18.22 -8.50
N CYS A 102 -10.47 19.19 -7.71
CA CYS A 102 -9.68 20.40 -7.47
C CYS A 102 -8.51 20.08 -6.55
N ILE A 103 -7.27 20.24 -7.03
CA ILE A 103 -6.06 19.92 -6.28
C ILE A 103 -5.38 21.20 -5.81
N TYR A 104 -5.13 21.29 -4.51
CA TYR A 104 -4.44 22.41 -3.90
C TYR A 104 -3.08 21.95 -3.38
N PHE A 105 -2.02 22.22 -4.14
CA PHE A 105 -0.65 21.99 -3.69
C PHE A 105 -0.22 23.05 -2.67
N ASN A 106 0.84 22.76 -1.90
CA ASN A 106 1.34 23.63 -0.83
C ASN A 106 0.28 23.91 0.26
N HIS A 107 -0.58 22.94 0.55
CA HIS A 107 -1.60 23.00 1.60
C HIS A 107 -1.36 21.84 2.58
N GLU A 108 -0.32 21.96 3.40
CA GLU A 108 0.00 20.94 4.41
C GLU A 108 -0.98 21.07 5.58
N PHE A 109 -1.80 20.03 5.77
CA PHE A 109 -2.87 20.02 6.77
C PHE A 109 -2.31 20.16 8.19
N GLN A 110 -2.96 20.98 9.01
CA GLN A 110 -2.56 21.20 10.40
C GLN A 110 -3.67 20.83 11.37
N ALA A 111 -4.89 21.31 11.14
CA ALA A 111 -6.02 21.07 12.03
C ALA A 111 -7.36 21.35 11.31
N TYR A 112 -8.45 20.87 11.90
CA TYR A 112 -9.79 21.24 11.51
C TYR A 112 -10.60 21.75 12.71
N LYS A 113 -11.64 22.52 12.41
CA LYS A 113 -12.75 22.83 13.32
C LYS A 113 -14.04 22.35 12.67
N PHE A 114 -14.93 21.72 13.44
CA PHE A 114 -16.23 21.28 12.95
C PHE A 114 -17.34 22.01 13.71
N GLU A 115 -18.06 22.89 13.01
CA GLU A 115 -19.15 23.70 13.56
C GLU A 115 -20.24 23.88 12.50
N ASN A 116 -21.50 23.95 12.92
CA ASN A 116 -22.64 24.11 12.01
C ASN A 116 -22.60 23.10 10.84
N GLU A 117 -22.27 21.84 11.15
CA GLU A 117 -22.15 20.73 10.20
C GLU A 117 -21.09 20.90 9.09
N CYS A 118 -20.19 21.86 9.24
CA CYS A 118 -19.13 22.13 8.28
C CYS A 118 -17.74 22.10 8.92
N PHE A 119 -16.76 21.62 8.14
CA PHE A 119 -15.35 21.67 8.45
C PHE A 119 -14.73 22.98 7.96
N THR A 120 -13.97 23.61 8.85
CA THR A 120 -12.97 24.62 8.51
C THR A 120 -11.57 24.04 8.71
N LEU A 121 -10.77 24.04 7.66
CA LEU A 121 -9.43 23.47 7.60
C LEU A 121 -8.38 24.58 7.75
N LYS A 122 -7.36 24.31 8.58
CA LYS A 122 -6.17 25.14 8.74
C LYS A 122 -4.96 24.40 8.19
N PHE A 123 -4.12 25.14 7.47
CA PHE A 123 -2.89 24.63 6.87
C PHE A 123 -1.67 25.35 7.45
N LYS A 124 -0.49 24.73 7.38
CA LYS A 124 0.75 25.27 7.99
C LYS A 124 1.22 26.61 7.43
N ASN A 125 0.76 27.00 6.25
CA ASN A 125 1.04 28.28 5.62
C ASN A 125 -0.03 29.34 5.92
N ASP A 126 -0.76 29.17 7.02
CA ASP A 126 -1.83 30.06 7.49
C ASP A 126 -3.03 30.20 6.55
N ILE A 127 -3.11 29.39 5.49
CA ILE A 127 -4.32 29.29 4.67
C ILE A 127 -5.44 28.67 5.50
N VAL A 128 -6.62 29.25 5.39
CA VAL A 128 -7.87 28.73 5.97
C VAL A 128 -8.87 28.50 4.86
N LYS A 129 -9.55 27.34 4.89
CA LYS A 129 -10.66 27.04 3.98
C LYS A 129 -11.85 26.49 4.76
N SER A 130 -13.05 26.93 4.41
CA SER A 130 -14.28 26.63 5.13
C SER A 130 -15.33 25.98 4.23
N ASP A 131 -16.48 25.66 4.80
CA ASP A 131 -17.68 25.19 4.10
C ASP A 131 -17.55 23.81 3.45
N TYR A 132 -16.78 22.91 4.08
CA TYR A 132 -16.72 21.50 3.67
C TYR A 132 -17.67 20.65 4.51
N ALA A 133 -18.62 19.97 3.89
CA ALA A 133 -19.51 19.06 4.61
C ALA A 133 -18.80 17.78 5.08
N VAL A 134 -17.77 17.32 4.37
CA VAL A 134 -17.09 16.03 4.59
C VAL A 134 -15.57 16.22 4.62
N LEU A 135 -14.90 15.50 5.53
CA LEU A 135 -13.45 15.43 5.61
C LEU A 135 -12.98 13.97 5.50
N ILE A 136 -11.98 13.71 4.65
CA ILE A 136 -11.38 12.38 4.46
C ILE A 136 -9.88 12.45 4.72
N TYR A 137 -9.39 11.64 5.66
CA TYR A 137 -7.96 11.46 5.87
C TYR A 137 -7.40 10.39 4.95
N ALA A 138 -6.70 10.83 3.90
CA ALA A 138 -5.98 10.00 2.95
C ALA A 138 -4.48 10.34 2.88
N MET A 139 -3.87 10.64 4.05
CA MET A 139 -2.51 11.19 4.16
C MET A 139 -1.41 10.11 4.24
N GLY A 140 -1.74 8.85 3.92
CA GLY A 140 -0.77 7.76 3.94
C GLY A 140 -0.14 7.55 5.32
N ALA A 141 1.20 7.59 5.38
CA ALA A 141 1.94 7.36 6.62
C ALA A 141 1.73 8.51 7.63
N ASP A 142 1.53 9.73 7.14
CA ASP A 142 1.41 10.92 8.00
C ASP A 142 0.13 10.93 8.82
N THR A 143 -0.87 10.12 8.46
CA THR A 143 -2.08 9.96 9.28
C THR A 143 -1.79 9.52 10.72
N LYS A 144 -0.66 8.82 10.97
CA LYS A 144 -0.24 8.44 12.33
C LYS A 144 -0.08 9.65 13.26
N ASP A 145 0.20 10.83 12.71
CA ASP A 145 0.43 12.06 13.51
C ASP A 145 -0.87 12.84 13.76
N PHE A 146 -1.99 12.40 13.18
CA PHE A 146 -3.29 13.08 13.27
C PHE A 146 -4.41 12.21 13.84
N VAL A 147 -4.23 10.89 13.86
CA VAL A 147 -5.26 9.93 14.29
C VAL A 147 -4.80 9.22 15.56
N PHE A 148 -5.50 9.49 16.65
CA PHE A 148 -5.19 8.96 17.98
C PHE A 148 -6.39 8.19 18.51
N TYR A 149 -6.34 6.87 18.32
CA TYR A 149 -7.24 5.90 18.94
C TYR A 149 -6.37 4.93 19.70
N ASP A 150 -6.82 4.50 20.87
CA ASP A 150 -6.06 3.61 21.74
C ASP A 150 -5.76 2.30 21.02
N GLU A 151 -6.71 1.69 20.32
CA GLU A 151 -6.51 0.39 19.67
C GLU A 151 -6.14 0.47 18.19
N MET A 152 -6.16 1.67 17.59
CA MET A 152 -5.73 1.85 16.19
C MET A 152 -4.21 2.03 16.13
N LYS A 153 -3.47 0.91 16.22
CA LYS A 153 -2.01 0.93 16.21
C LYS A 153 -1.47 1.13 14.79
N LEU A 154 -1.20 2.38 14.44
CA LEU A 154 -0.60 2.78 13.16
C LEU A 154 0.92 2.80 13.22
N SER A 155 1.59 2.51 12.10
CA SER A 155 3.04 2.64 11.95
C SER A 155 3.43 3.28 10.62
N LYS A 156 4.50 4.09 10.66
CA LYS A 156 5.20 4.58 9.48
C LYS A 156 6.38 3.65 9.25
N VAL A 157 6.41 2.96 8.13
CA VAL A 157 7.47 1.99 7.82
C VAL A 157 8.25 2.49 6.61
N ARG A 158 9.51 2.81 6.82
CA ARG A 158 10.42 3.25 5.76
C ARG A 158 10.69 2.08 4.82
N GLY A 159 10.86 2.42 3.54
CA GLY A 159 11.35 1.50 2.53
C GLY A 159 12.05 2.28 1.43
N GLN A 160 13.13 1.69 0.92
CA GLN A 160 13.89 2.20 -0.20
C GLN A 160 13.81 1.23 -1.36
N VAL A 161 13.53 1.76 -2.55
CA VAL A 161 13.75 1.07 -3.83
C VAL A 161 15.05 1.57 -4.45
N THR A 162 15.74 0.68 -5.15
CA THR A 162 16.99 0.98 -5.84
C THR A 162 16.70 1.11 -7.33
N HIS A 163 17.24 2.17 -7.94
CA HIS A 163 17.17 2.43 -9.37
C HIS A 163 18.49 2.02 -10.00
N LEU A 164 18.43 1.08 -10.92
CA LEU A 164 19.56 0.50 -11.62
C LEU A 164 19.50 0.83 -13.11
N LYS A 165 20.65 0.83 -13.78
CA LYS A 165 20.67 0.62 -15.24
C LYS A 165 20.05 -0.74 -15.57
N PRO A 166 19.42 -0.90 -16.74
CA PRO A 166 18.89 -2.18 -17.19
C PRO A 166 19.92 -3.31 -17.09
N PHE A 167 19.56 -4.42 -16.45
CA PHE A 167 20.46 -5.57 -16.27
C PHE A 167 19.78 -6.92 -16.53
N LEU A 168 18.45 -7.00 -16.39
CA LEU A 168 17.68 -8.22 -16.59
C LEU A 168 16.51 -7.97 -17.55
N ASP A 169 16.56 -8.59 -18.73
CA ASP A 169 15.46 -8.55 -19.70
C ASP A 169 14.40 -9.61 -19.36
N SER A 170 13.38 -9.19 -18.60
CA SER A 170 12.23 -10.02 -18.25
C SER A 170 10.95 -9.31 -18.67
N PRO A 171 10.02 -10.00 -19.37
CA PRO A 171 8.73 -9.42 -19.75
C PRO A 171 7.78 -9.26 -18.54
N PHE A 172 8.07 -9.93 -17.43
CA PHE A 172 7.25 -9.91 -16.22
C PHE A 172 8.03 -9.31 -15.04
N PRO A 173 7.36 -8.57 -14.13
CA PRO A 173 7.91 -8.35 -12.81
C PRO A 173 8.07 -9.68 -12.07
N LEU A 174 9.18 -9.80 -11.34
CA LEU A 174 9.52 -10.95 -10.54
C LEU A 174 9.49 -10.54 -9.06
N SER A 175 8.80 -11.30 -8.23
CA SER A 175 8.66 -11.02 -6.80
C SER A 175 9.02 -12.25 -5.98
N SER A 176 9.70 -12.04 -4.87
CA SER A 176 10.20 -13.07 -3.96
C SER A 176 10.44 -12.45 -2.57
N LYS A 177 11.67 -12.53 -2.02
CA LYS A 177 12.08 -11.78 -0.83
C LYS A 177 12.11 -10.27 -1.11
N ALA A 178 12.56 -9.91 -2.31
CA ALA A 178 12.45 -8.60 -2.93
C ALA A 178 11.81 -8.75 -4.32
N TYR A 179 11.67 -7.66 -5.06
CA TYR A 179 11.11 -7.66 -6.40
C TYR A 179 12.00 -6.94 -7.40
N ILE A 180 11.84 -7.31 -8.67
CA ILE A 180 12.43 -6.68 -9.85
C ILE A 180 11.29 -6.30 -10.79
N CYS A 181 11.22 -5.05 -11.22
CA CYS A 181 10.33 -4.63 -12.29
C CYS A 181 11.00 -4.80 -13.68
N PRO A 182 10.22 -4.98 -14.76
CA PRO A 182 10.73 -4.91 -16.12
C PRO A 182 11.45 -3.59 -16.40
N ILE A 183 12.31 -3.62 -17.41
CA ILE A 183 13.01 -2.44 -17.91
C ILE A 183 11.99 -1.41 -18.39
N LYS A 184 12.20 -0.16 -17.98
CA LYS A 184 11.45 1.00 -18.45
C LYS A 184 12.46 2.06 -18.88
N ASP A 185 12.56 2.26 -20.19
CA ASP A 185 13.59 3.12 -20.79
C ASP A 185 15.00 2.67 -20.35
N ASP A 186 15.76 3.56 -19.71
CA ASP A 186 17.11 3.32 -19.19
C ASP A 186 17.12 3.10 -17.67
N LEU A 187 16.02 2.54 -17.13
CA LEU A 187 15.79 2.32 -15.70
C LEU A 187 15.23 0.92 -15.43
N GLN A 188 15.76 0.27 -14.41
CA GLN A 188 15.19 -0.93 -13.79
C GLN A 188 15.08 -0.73 -12.28
N VAL A 189 13.93 -1.04 -11.71
CA VAL A 189 13.63 -0.84 -10.28
C VAL A 189 13.67 -2.17 -9.55
N ILE A 190 14.37 -2.21 -8.42
CA ILE A 190 14.37 -3.34 -7.49
C ILE A 190 14.00 -2.88 -6.08
N GLY A 191 13.48 -3.78 -5.25
CA GLY A 191 13.27 -3.45 -3.85
C GLY A 191 12.36 -4.37 -3.07
N ALA A 192 11.94 -3.99 -1.87
CA ALA A 192 12.37 -2.79 -1.17
C ALA A 192 12.84 -3.13 0.24
N SER A 193 13.69 -2.27 0.80
CA SER A 193 14.04 -2.37 2.22
C SER A 193 12.81 -2.19 3.10
N TYR A 194 12.89 -2.64 4.35
CA TYR A 194 11.79 -2.59 5.31
C TYR A 194 12.33 -2.28 6.69
N ASP A 195 12.16 -1.03 7.13
CA ASP A 195 12.61 -0.59 8.44
C ASP A 195 11.50 0.16 9.18
N ARG A 196 11.16 -0.31 10.37
CA ARG A 196 10.10 0.25 11.23
C ARG A 196 10.61 1.35 12.17
N LEU A 197 11.92 1.39 12.41
CA LEU A 197 12.56 2.28 13.38
C LEU A 197 13.23 3.46 12.67
N ASP A 198 13.62 3.28 11.41
CA ASP A 198 14.23 4.32 10.62
C ASP A 198 13.22 5.36 10.13
N THR A 199 13.51 6.62 10.44
CA THR A 199 12.70 7.79 10.07
C THR A 199 13.41 8.71 9.07
N SER A 200 14.60 8.33 8.59
CA SER A 200 15.38 9.13 7.65
C SER A 200 14.68 9.28 6.30
N LEU A 201 14.65 10.49 5.76
CA LEU A 201 14.17 10.76 4.40
C LEU A 201 15.22 10.44 3.33
N GLU A 202 16.48 10.32 3.74
CA GLU A 202 17.62 10.13 2.85
C GLU A 202 17.79 8.68 2.42
N SER A 203 18.29 8.48 1.20
CA SER A 203 18.70 7.16 0.74
C SER A 203 19.95 6.67 1.45
N LYS A 204 20.07 5.36 1.63
CA LYS A 204 21.22 4.71 2.28
C LYS A 204 21.84 3.67 1.36
N GLU A 205 23.16 3.61 1.31
CA GLU A 205 23.87 2.61 0.51
C GLU A 205 23.63 1.19 1.05
N GLU A 206 23.43 1.04 2.36
CA GLU A 206 23.14 -0.25 3.00
C GLU A 206 21.80 -0.82 2.54
N ASP A 207 20.79 0.05 2.32
CA ASP A 207 19.51 -0.36 1.77
C ASP A 207 19.64 -0.83 0.31
N ASP A 208 20.49 -0.18 -0.49
CA ASP A 208 20.75 -0.60 -1.87
C ASP A 208 21.46 -1.94 -1.93
N LYS A 209 22.50 -2.13 -1.09
CA LYS A 209 23.20 -3.42 -0.93
C LYS A 209 22.20 -4.51 -0.52
N GLN A 210 21.34 -4.23 0.46
CA GLN A 210 20.35 -5.19 0.93
C GLN A 210 19.32 -5.55 -0.14
N ASN A 211 18.86 -4.57 -0.94
CA ASN A 211 17.95 -4.82 -2.05
C ASN A 211 18.59 -5.73 -3.11
N ILE A 212 19.86 -5.48 -3.46
CA ILE A 212 20.62 -6.30 -4.41
C ILE A 212 20.79 -7.73 -3.87
N GLU A 213 21.15 -7.89 -2.61
CA GLU A 213 21.26 -9.22 -1.98
C GLU A 213 19.94 -9.99 -1.98
N ASN A 214 18.81 -9.30 -1.77
CA ASN A 214 17.49 -9.91 -1.72
C ASN A 214 16.97 -10.38 -3.09
N ILE A 215 17.60 -9.96 -4.19
CA ILE A 215 17.27 -10.44 -5.54
C ILE A 215 18.32 -11.40 -6.10
N ALA A 216 19.27 -11.87 -5.27
CA ALA A 216 20.41 -12.67 -5.71
C ALA A 216 20.00 -13.96 -6.46
N GLU A 217 18.80 -14.49 -6.24
CA GLU A 217 18.29 -15.67 -6.96
C GLU A 217 17.93 -15.39 -8.43
N PHE A 218 17.72 -14.13 -8.79
CA PHE A 218 17.34 -13.70 -10.14
C PHE A 218 18.52 -13.24 -10.99
N ILE A 219 19.72 -13.14 -10.42
CA ILE A 219 20.89 -12.59 -11.07
C ILE A 219 22.06 -13.56 -11.04
N ASP A 220 22.80 -13.63 -12.14
CA ASP A 220 24.07 -14.34 -12.16
C ASP A 220 25.08 -13.61 -11.28
N LYS A 221 25.98 -14.36 -10.62
CA LYS A 221 27.05 -13.79 -9.77
C LYS A 221 27.96 -12.80 -10.49
N ASN A 222 28.02 -12.87 -11.83
CA ASN A 222 28.86 -12.02 -12.67
C ASN A 222 28.09 -10.81 -13.25
N THR A 223 26.80 -10.66 -12.93
CA THR A 223 25.98 -9.54 -13.40
C THR A 223 26.54 -8.25 -12.82
N LYS A 224 26.94 -7.33 -13.70
CA LYS A 224 27.36 -5.98 -13.27
C LYS A 224 26.12 -5.13 -13.09
N LEU A 225 25.92 -4.64 -11.87
CA LEU A 225 24.83 -3.74 -11.52
C LEU A 225 25.37 -2.32 -11.38
N GLU A 226 24.70 -1.36 -11.99
CA GLU A 226 25.02 0.06 -11.87
C GLU A 226 23.86 0.78 -11.20
N ILE A 227 24.08 1.29 -9.98
CA ILE A 227 23.10 2.10 -9.25
C ILE A 227 23.14 3.52 -9.79
N ILE A 228 21.99 3.99 -10.26
CA ILE A 228 21.80 5.34 -10.80
C ILE A 228 20.94 6.23 -9.89
N GLY A 229 20.42 5.65 -8.82
CA GLY A 229 19.71 6.38 -7.77
C GLY A 229 18.85 5.46 -6.92
N SER A 230 18.07 6.07 -6.03
CA SER A 230 17.17 5.35 -5.13
C SER A 230 15.96 6.22 -4.81
N LYS A 231 14.88 5.61 -4.33
CA LYS A 231 13.74 6.35 -3.78
C LYS A 231 13.33 5.79 -2.43
N VAL A 232 13.27 6.70 -1.45
CA VAL A 232 12.71 6.44 -0.13
C VAL A 232 11.22 6.78 -0.10
N GLY A 233 10.47 6.01 0.66
CA GLY A 233 9.07 6.28 0.98
C GLY A 233 8.65 5.65 2.30
N PHE A 234 7.56 6.16 2.87
CA PHE A 234 6.99 5.67 4.12
C PHE A 234 5.63 5.05 3.86
N ARG A 235 5.54 3.74 4.13
CA ARG A 235 4.31 2.98 4.06
C ARG A 235 3.53 3.17 5.35
N SER A 236 2.21 3.27 5.23
CA SER A 236 1.28 3.32 6.36
C SER A 236 0.79 1.90 6.65
N TYR A 237 0.96 1.40 7.87
CA TYR A 237 0.48 0.08 8.26
C TYR A 237 -0.37 0.15 9.52
N SER A 238 -1.45 -0.62 9.55
CA SER A 238 -2.08 -1.10 10.77
C SER A 238 -1.30 -2.30 11.33
N SER A 239 -1.52 -2.65 12.60
CA SER A 239 -0.93 -3.83 13.23
C SER A 239 -1.33 -5.15 12.57
N ASP A 240 -2.53 -5.24 12.01
CA ASP A 240 -3.09 -6.42 11.35
C ASP A 240 -2.91 -6.45 9.82
N ARG A 241 -2.31 -5.39 9.25
CA ARG A 241 -2.04 -5.21 7.82
C ARG A 241 -3.27 -4.99 6.93
N PHE A 242 -4.46 -4.82 7.50
CA PHE A 242 -5.61 -4.34 6.73
C PHE A 242 -5.55 -2.83 6.52
N MET A 243 -6.09 -2.39 5.39
CA MET A 243 -6.37 -0.97 5.21
C MET A 243 -7.48 -0.53 6.19
N ILE A 244 -7.40 0.72 6.63
CA ILE A 244 -8.44 1.35 7.45
C ILE A 244 -9.19 2.31 6.55
N VAL A 245 -10.40 1.88 6.16
CA VAL A 245 -11.29 2.60 5.27
C VAL A 245 -12.69 2.62 5.86
N GLY A 246 -13.28 3.81 6.00
CA GLY A 246 -14.63 3.97 6.54
C GLY A 246 -14.80 5.24 7.33
N ASN A 247 -15.90 5.34 8.07
CA ASN A 247 -16.20 6.49 8.91
C ASN A 247 -15.40 6.42 10.23
N ALA A 248 -14.96 7.58 10.71
CA ALA A 248 -14.34 7.70 12.02
C ALA A 248 -15.36 7.39 13.12
N TYR A 249 -14.98 6.71 14.19
CA TYR A 249 -15.92 6.34 15.25
C TYR A 249 -15.69 7.13 16.54
N ASP A 250 -16.72 7.24 17.37
CA ASP A 250 -16.64 7.85 18.71
C ASP A 250 -16.03 6.83 19.69
N GLU A 251 -14.71 6.88 19.88
CA GLU A 251 -13.99 5.90 20.70
C GLU A 251 -14.45 5.89 22.16
N VAL A 252 -14.76 7.06 22.72
CA VAL A 252 -15.25 7.18 24.10
C VAL A 252 -16.60 6.47 24.24
N PHE A 253 -17.52 6.71 23.31
CA PHE A 253 -18.80 5.99 23.28
C PHE A 253 -18.61 4.47 23.19
N TYR A 254 -17.73 4.02 22.29
CA TYR A 254 -17.47 2.59 22.09
C TYR A 254 -16.96 1.90 23.35
N LYS A 255 -15.96 2.50 24.01
CA LYS A 255 -15.39 1.96 25.25
C LYS A 255 -16.43 1.87 26.36
N GLU A 256 -17.27 2.89 26.50
CA GLU A 256 -18.29 2.92 27.53
C GLU A 256 -19.47 1.96 27.27
N GLU A 257 -19.99 1.94 26.04
CA GLU A 257 -21.19 1.15 25.71
C GLU A 257 -20.87 -0.36 25.65
N TYR A 258 -19.68 -0.72 25.13
CA TYR A 258 -19.31 -2.12 24.91
C TYR A 258 -18.40 -2.73 25.98
N LYS A 259 -18.10 -2.03 27.09
CA LYS A 259 -17.27 -2.58 28.19
C LYS A 259 -17.77 -3.90 28.77
N ALA A 260 -19.07 -4.17 28.70
CA ALA A 260 -19.70 -5.38 29.20
C ALA A 260 -20.02 -6.43 28.11
N LEU A 261 -19.56 -6.22 26.86
CA LEU A 261 -19.94 -7.05 25.71
C LEU A 261 -19.59 -8.53 25.93
N LEU A 262 -18.41 -8.82 26.48
CA LEU A 262 -17.97 -10.19 26.77
C LEU A 262 -18.80 -10.88 27.87
N TRP A 263 -19.46 -10.09 28.72
CA TRP A 263 -20.17 -10.57 29.91
C TRP A 263 -21.69 -10.62 29.73
N THR A 264 -22.22 -10.10 28.62
CA THR A 264 -23.67 -9.95 28.41
C THR A 264 -24.10 -10.54 27.06
N LYS A 265 -24.31 -11.86 27.02
CA LYS A 265 -24.68 -12.59 25.77
C LYS A 265 -26.05 -12.21 25.19
N ASN A 266 -27.00 -11.80 26.04
CA ASN A 266 -28.40 -11.58 25.65
C ASN A 266 -28.85 -10.12 25.80
N LYS A 267 -27.92 -9.19 26.03
CA LYS A 267 -28.26 -7.77 26.11
C LYS A 267 -28.33 -7.21 24.70
N GLU A 268 -29.40 -6.46 24.40
CA GLU A 268 -29.50 -5.68 23.18
C GLU A 268 -28.32 -4.69 23.09
N GLN A 269 -27.62 -4.70 21.96
CA GLN A 269 -26.45 -3.85 21.75
C GLN A 269 -26.89 -2.61 20.99
N LYS A 270 -26.55 -1.43 21.52
CA LYS A 270 -26.75 -0.19 20.77
C LYS A 270 -25.86 -0.21 19.52
N PRO A 271 -26.34 0.32 18.39
CA PRO A 271 -25.50 0.53 17.23
C PRO A 271 -24.29 1.40 17.55
N ALA A 272 -23.19 1.11 16.87
CA ALA A 272 -21.98 1.90 16.94
C ALA A 272 -22.23 3.38 16.63
N LYS A 273 -21.61 4.26 17.41
CA LYS A 273 -21.69 5.71 17.16
C LYS A 273 -20.53 6.19 16.30
N MET A 274 -20.92 6.76 15.18
CA MET A 274 -20.05 7.29 14.14
C MET A 274 -19.82 8.78 14.34
N SER A 275 -18.60 9.25 14.05
CA SER A 275 -18.30 10.68 14.00
C SER A 275 -18.89 11.28 12.74
N CYS A 276 -19.61 12.39 12.90
CA CYS A 276 -20.30 13.02 11.79
C CYS A 276 -19.29 13.45 10.71
N ASN A 277 -19.49 12.95 9.48
CA ASN A 277 -18.83 13.36 8.24
C ASN A 277 -17.28 13.32 8.19
N LEU A 278 -16.61 12.62 9.12
CA LEU A 278 -15.18 12.36 9.07
C LEU A 278 -14.91 10.91 8.65
N TYR A 279 -14.05 10.71 7.65
CA TYR A 279 -13.72 9.39 7.10
C TYR A 279 -12.21 9.16 7.00
N PHE A 280 -11.84 7.90 7.01
CA PHE A 280 -10.47 7.40 6.96
C PHE A 280 -10.24 6.60 5.69
N ASN A 281 -9.05 6.74 5.11
CA ASN A 281 -8.55 5.94 4.00
C ASN A 281 -7.01 5.86 4.06
N PHE A 282 -6.47 4.94 4.86
CA PHE A 282 -5.02 4.79 5.05
C PHE A 282 -4.66 3.34 5.45
N ALA A 283 -3.42 3.11 5.90
CA ALA A 283 -2.91 1.79 6.30
C ALA A 283 -2.80 0.74 5.16
N HIS A 284 -2.72 1.18 3.90
CA HIS A 284 -2.59 0.31 2.71
C HIS A 284 -1.28 -0.48 2.59
N GLY A 285 -0.31 -0.23 3.49
CA GLY A 285 0.97 -0.92 3.51
C GLY A 285 1.75 -0.79 2.21
N SER A 286 2.24 -1.92 1.70
CA SER A 286 2.97 -2.04 0.43
C SER A 286 2.10 -2.58 -0.72
N ARG A 287 0.77 -2.63 -0.54
CA ARG A 287 -0.18 -3.25 -1.47
C ARG A 287 -1.35 -2.31 -1.78
N GLY A 288 -1.08 -1.01 -1.82
CA GLY A 288 -2.12 0.03 -1.96
C GLY A 288 -2.53 0.39 -3.39
N PHE A 289 -1.92 -0.24 -4.40
CA PHE A 289 -2.31 -0.12 -5.80
C PHE A 289 -3.04 -1.38 -6.23
#